data_AF-A0A7X8DL81-F1
#
_entry.id   AF-A0A7X8DL81-F1
#
_cell.length_a   1.000
_cell.length_b   1.000
_cell.length_c   1.000
_cell.angle_alpha   90.00
_cell.angle_beta   90.00
_cell.angle_gamma   90.00
#
_symmetry.space_group_name_H-M   'P 1'
#
loop_
_entity.id
_entity.type
_entity.pdbx_description
1 polymer ?
#
loop_
_entity_poly.entity_id
_entity_poly.type
_entity_poly.pdbx_seq_one_letter_code
_entity_poly.pdbx_strand_id
1 'polypeptide(L)'
;MRRIGIYYTMIALIIIVLIPAVIVKTFNFVPKKSKDNPTDNSKAVVQKDEQVKIGDGIKVYDTRTQKVREMDLEEYIKGVVAAEMPAEFHIEALKAQAIASRTYALSRISNYADGHPDHGEAPLCTGIHCQAYLTLDELISVHAKDWQEKYWPKIEEAVESTRGQVLYYKGELTEPLYH
;
A
#
# COMPACT_ATOMS: atom_id res chain seq x y z
N MET A 1 7.36 -2.97 52.35
CA MET A 1 7.93 -2.34 51.12
C MET A 1 7.58 -3.09 49.83
N ARG A 2 7.72 -4.43 49.73
CA ARG A 2 7.40 -5.18 48.49
C ARG A 2 5.94 -5.07 48.00
N ARG A 3 4.96 -5.08 48.91
CA ARG A 3 3.53 -4.94 48.55
C ARG A 3 3.19 -3.56 47.97
N ILE A 4 3.81 -2.51 48.50
CA ILE A 4 3.64 -1.14 48.02
C ILE A 4 4.18 -0.98 46.59
N GLY A 5 5.33 -1.60 46.28
CA GLY A 5 5.87 -1.64 44.92
C GLY A 5 4.94 -2.30 43.91
N ILE A 6 4.24 -3.38 44.29
CA ILE A 6 3.28 -4.08 43.42
C ILE A 6 2.07 -3.21 43.09
N TYR A 7 1.59 -2.39 44.02
CA TYR A 7 0.49 -1.47 43.73
C TYR A 7 0.90 -0.38 42.73
N TYR A 8 2.10 0.20 42.87
CA TYR A 8 2.58 1.20 41.92
C TYR A 8 2.81 0.63 40.52
N THR A 9 3.32 -0.61 40.40
CA THR A 9 3.49 -1.25 39.09
C THR A 9 2.16 -1.59 38.43
N MET A 10 1.15 -2.05 39.19
CA MET A 10 -0.19 -2.29 38.68
C MET A 10 -0.88 -0.99 38.20
N ILE A 11 -0.75 0.09 38.97
CA ILE A 11 -1.29 1.41 38.59
C ILE A 11 -0.61 1.92 37.31
N ALA A 12 0.72 1.80 37.20
CA ALA A 12 1.45 2.21 35.99
C ALA A 12 0.99 1.42 34.74
N LEU A 13 0.79 0.11 34.85
CA LEU A 13 0.29 -0.71 33.73
C LEU A 13 -1.12 -0.31 33.30
N ILE A 14 -2.01 -0.03 34.26
CA ILE A 14 -3.37 0.43 33.97
C ILE A 14 -3.33 1.77 33.23
N ILE A 15 -2.48 2.70 33.65
CA ILE A 15 -2.32 4.02 33.02
C ILE A 15 -1.81 3.88 31.58
N ILE A 16 -0.81 3.03 31.34
CA ILE A 16 -0.23 2.79 30.00
C ILE A 16 -1.28 2.25 29.02
N VAL A 17 -2.24 1.45 29.48
CA VAL A 17 -3.29 0.88 28.62
C VAL A 17 -4.46 1.85 28.45
N LEU A 18 -4.90 2.51 29.53
CA LEU A 18 -6.11 3.34 29.50
C LEU A 18 -5.89 4.71 28.85
N ILE A 19 -4.72 5.34 29.02
CA ILE A 19 -4.46 6.67 28.45
C ILE A 19 -4.57 6.65 26.91
N PRO A 20 -3.87 5.76 26.16
CA PRO A 20 -4.00 5.70 24.71
C PRO A 20 -5.42 5.38 24.25
N ALA A 21 -6.12 4.49 24.95
CA ALA A 21 -7.51 4.13 24.62
C ALA A 21 -8.48 5.32 24.77
N VAL A 22 -8.29 6.16 25.79
CA VAL A 22 -9.06 7.40 25.97
C VAL A 22 -8.69 8.42 24.89
N ILE A 23 -7.41 8.61 24.58
CA ILE A 23 -6.95 9.53 23.52
C ILE A 23 -7.59 9.17 22.18
N VAL A 24 -7.57 7.89 21.78
CA VAL A 24 -8.17 7.44 20.50
C VAL A 24 -9.68 7.66 20.46
N LYS A 25 -10.40 7.48 21.58
CA LYS A 25 -11.85 7.71 21.63
C LYS A 25 -12.25 9.18 21.70
N THR A 26 -11.41 10.04 22.28
CA THR A 26 -11.74 11.44 22.54
C THR A 26 -11.21 12.37 21.45
N PHE A 27 -10.07 12.05 20.85
CA PHE A 27 -9.54 12.76 19.71
C PHE A 27 -10.09 12.12 18.42
N ASN A 28 -11.09 12.78 17.83
CA ASN A 28 -11.50 12.51 16.45
C ASN A 28 -10.35 12.92 15.52
N PHE A 29 -9.47 11.97 15.19
CA PHE A 29 -8.40 12.12 14.19
C PHE A 29 -8.92 12.23 12.75
N VAL A 30 -10.24 12.24 12.55
CA VAL A 30 -10.86 12.52 11.26
C VAL A 30 -10.99 14.04 11.11
N PRO A 31 -10.26 14.69 10.18
CA PRO A 31 -10.43 16.10 9.93
C PRO A 31 -11.86 16.35 9.43
N LYS A 32 -12.63 17.05 10.26
CA LYS A 32 -13.97 17.53 9.92
C LYS A 32 -13.81 18.62 8.86
N LYS A 33 -14.24 18.33 7.63
CA LYS A 33 -14.30 19.28 6.49
C LYS A 33 -14.84 20.63 6.99
N SER A 34 -14.03 21.69 6.96
CA SER A 34 -14.52 23.03 7.26
C SER A 34 -15.48 23.45 6.14
N LYS A 35 -16.65 23.96 6.53
CA LYS A 35 -17.57 24.64 5.63
C LYS A 35 -17.18 26.12 5.65
N ASP A 36 -16.17 26.50 4.87
CA ASP A 36 -16.01 27.88 4.47
C ASP A 36 -16.68 28.08 3.10
N ASN A 37 -17.65 28.99 3.06
CA ASN A 37 -18.37 29.37 1.85
C ASN A 37 -17.46 30.24 0.96
N PRO A 38 -17.22 29.88 -0.32
CA PRO A 38 -16.63 30.81 -1.28
C PRO A 38 -17.74 31.58 -2.01
N THR A 39 -17.70 32.91 -1.91
CA THR A 39 -18.48 33.78 -2.79
C THR A 39 -17.79 33.89 -4.14
N ASP A 40 -18.38 33.16 -5.09
CA ASP A 40 -18.54 33.41 -6.52
C ASP A 40 -17.65 34.43 -7.26
N ASN A 41 -16.81 33.91 -8.15
CA ASN A 41 -16.72 34.18 -9.61
C ASN A 41 -15.29 33.87 -10.07
N SER A 42 -14.99 33.14 -11.13
CA SER A 42 -15.77 32.53 -12.21
C SER A 42 -14.76 31.69 -13.00
N LYS A 43 -15.11 30.44 -13.31
CA LYS A 43 -14.60 29.66 -14.44
C LYS A 43 -13.08 29.50 -14.58
N ALA A 44 -12.54 28.43 -14.01
CA ALA A 44 -11.52 27.60 -14.66
C ALA A 44 -11.43 26.23 -13.98
N VAL A 45 -11.85 25.20 -14.73
CA VAL A 45 -11.48 23.79 -14.60
C VAL A 45 -12.03 23.02 -13.39
N VAL A 46 -13.33 22.74 -13.46
CA VAL A 46 -13.83 21.39 -13.15
C VAL A 46 -13.53 20.54 -14.39
N GLN A 47 -12.50 19.70 -14.31
CA GLN A 47 -12.15 18.54 -15.16
C GLN A 47 -10.79 18.06 -14.60
N LYS A 48 -10.59 16.84 -14.12
CA LYS A 48 -11.04 15.56 -14.68
C LYS A 48 -10.95 14.51 -13.57
N ASP A 49 -11.96 13.66 -13.44
CA ASP A 49 -11.77 12.27 -13.03
C ASP A 49 -10.79 11.64 -14.03
N GLU A 50 -9.49 11.80 -13.80
CA GLU A 50 -8.50 10.91 -14.38
C GLU A 50 -8.33 9.77 -13.38
N GLN A 51 -9.39 8.96 -13.25
CA GLN A 51 -9.13 7.55 -13.00
C GLN A 51 -8.15 7.15 -14.10
N VAL A 52 -6.91 6.84 -13.73
CA VAL A 52 -5.95 6.23 -14.64
C VAL A 52 -6.70 5.04 -15.23
N LYS A 53 -7.17 5.17 -16.48
CA LYS A 53 -7.86 4.10 -17.18
C LYS A 53 -6.78 3.10 -17.53
N ILE A 54 -6.40 2.27 -16.56
CA ILE A 54 -5.63 1.05 -16.77
C ILE A 54 -6.61 0.08 -17.48
N GLY A 55 -6.95 0.39 -18.73
CA GLY A 55 -7.82 -0.45 -19.56
C GLY A 55 -7.07 -1.66 -20.12
N ASP A 56 -5.74 -1.57 -20.21
CA ASP A 56 -4.88 -2.51 -20.93
C ASP A 56 -3.84 -3.21 -20.03
N GLY A 57 -4.02 -3.17 -18.71
CA GLY A 57 -3.03 -3.68 -17.75
C GLY A 57 -1.79 -2.78 -17.63
N ILE A 58 -0.81 -3.22 -16.86
CA ILE A 58 0.44 -2.52 -16.60
C ILE A 58 1.61 -3.24 -17.28
N LYS A 59 2.61 -2.47 -17.74
CA LYS A 59 3.87 -3.01 -18.25
C LYS A 59 4.90 -3.07 -17.14
N VAL A 60 5.49 -4.25 -16.94
CA VAL A 60 6.54 -4.48 -15.94
C VAL A 60 7.72 -5.18 -16.60
N TYR A 61 8.91 -4.59 -16.46
CA TYR A 61 10.16 -5.19 -16.90
C TYR A 61 10.62 -6.25 -15.90
N ASP A 62 10.63 -7.51 -16.31
CA ASP A 62 11.12 -8.62 -15.50
C ASP A 62 12.64 -8.71 -15.58
N THR A 63 13.32 -8.30 -14.51
CA THR A 63 14.79 -8.20 -14.48
C THR A 63 15.48 -9.57 -14.58
N ARG A 64 14.76 -10.67 -14.29
CA ARG A 64 15.30 -12.03 -14.38
C ARG A 64 15.32 -12.55 -15.81
N THR A 65 14.28 -12.21 -16.58
CA THR A 65 14.11 -12.71 -17.96
C THR A 65 14.41 -11.66 -19.02
N GLN A 66 14.64 -10.40 -18.61
CA GLN A 66 14.87 -9.24 -19.47
C GLN A 66 13.73 -9.01 -20.47
N LYS A 67 12.50 -9.24 -20.04
CA LYS A 67 11.30 -9.09 -20.88
C LYS A 67 10.27 -8.20 -20.21
N VAL A 68 9.53 -7.44 -21.01
CA VAL A 68 8.33 -6.76 -20.54
C VAL A 68 7.17 -7.74 -20.48
N ARG A 69 6.45 -7.72 -19.36
CA ARG A 69 5.21 -8.44 -19.16
C ARG A 69 4.07 -7.44 -18.99
N GLU A 70 2.96 -7.71 -19.65
CA GLU A 70 1.68 -7.04 -19.37
C GLU A 70 0.93 -7.86 -18.31
N MET A 71 0.42 -7.18 -17.29
CA MET A 71 -0.29 -7.82 -16.18
C MET A 71 -1.40 -6.93 -15.64
N ASP A 72 -2.41 -7.55 -15.03
CA ASP A 72 -3.40 -6.81 -14.25
C ASP A 72 -2.72 -6.13 -13.05
N LEU A 73 -3.14 -4.91 -12.74
CA LEU A 73 -2.56 -4.15 -11.63
C LEU A 73 -2.74 -4.88 -10.31
N GLU A 74 -3.91 -5.45 -10.03
CA GLU A 74 -4.18 -6.09 -8.75
C GLU A 74 -3.40 -7.40 -8.63
N GLU A 75 -3.22 -8.15 -9.72
CA GLU A 75 -2.33 -9.32 -9.75
C GLU A 75 -0.86 -8.94 -9.51
N TYR A 76 -0.39 -7.83 -10.06
CA TYR A 76 0.93 -7.29 -9.74
C TYR A 76 1.06 -6.98 -8.24
N ILE A 77 0.06 -6.29 -7.66
CA ILE A 77 0.08 -5.89 -6.25
C ILE A 77 0.07 -7.11 -5.32
N LYS A 78 -0.62 -8.21 -5.65
CA LYS A 78 -0.52 -9.46 -4.88
C LYS A 78 0.93 -9.98 -4.81
N GLY A 79 1.61 -10.01 -5.96
CA GLY A 79 3.01 -10.44 -6.03
C GLY A 79 3.97 -9.50 -5.28
N VAL A 80 3.70 -8.19 -5.31
CA VAL A 80 4.48 -7.21 -4.55
C VAL A 80 4.27 -7.36 -3.04
N VAL A 81 3.02 -7.40 -2.58
CA VAL A 81 2.71 -7.52 -1.13
C VAL A 81 3.32 -8.80 -0.55
N ALA A 82 3.25 -9.91 -1.29
CA ALA A 82 3.84 -11.18 -0.89
C ALA A 82 5.38 -11.15 -0.82
N ALA A 83 6.03 -10.38 -1.69
CA ALA A 83 7.49 -10.28 -1.76
C ALA A 83 8.07 -9.26 -0.77
N GLU A 84 7.34 -8.18 -0.48
CA GLU A 84 7.79 -7.08 0.38
C GLU A 84 7.52 -7.33 1.87
N MET A 85 6.47 -8.09 2.20
CA MET A 85 6.02 -8.20 3.58
C MET A 85 5.69 -9.64 4.01
N PRO A 86 6.11 -10.08 5.21
CA PRO A 86 5.76 -11.39 5.72
C PRO A 86 4.24 -11.56 5.83
N ALA A 87 3.70 -12.64 5.26
CA ALA A 87 2.26 -12.88 5.23
C ALA A 87 1.64 -13.15 6.62
N GLU A 88 2.49 -13.47 7.61
CA GLU A 88 2.13 -13.55 9.02
C GLU A 88 1.66 -12.21 9.59
N PHE A 89 2.10 -11.08 9.02
CA PHE A 89 1.77 -9.75 9.54
C PHE A 89 0.26 -9.52 9.59
N HIS A 90 -0.16 -8.62 10.48
CA HIS A 90 -1.58 -8.33 10.67
C HIS A 90 -2.24 -7.90 9.34
N ILE A 91 -3.51 -8.27 9.14
CA ILE A 91 -4.22 -7.98 7.88
C ILE A 91 -4.21 -6.48 7.53
N GLU A 92 -4.36 -5.61 8.52
CA GLU A 92 -4.29 -4.16 8.33
C GLU A 92 -2.90 -3.67 7.87
N ALA A 93 -1.82 -4.37 8.24
CA ALA A 93 -0.50 -4.08 7.69
C ALA A 93 -0.46 -4.45 6.20
N LEU A 94 -0.93 -5.65 5.82
CA LEU A 94 -1.03 -6.10 4.42
C LEU A 94 -1.87 -5.15 3.56
N LYS A 95 -2.98 -4.64 4.10
CA LYS A 95 -3.79 -3.61 3.45
C LYS A 95 -3.03 -2.31 3.24
N ALA A 96 -2.32 -1.82 4.26
CA ALA A 96 -1.50 -0.62 4.14
C ALA A 96 -0.41 -0.78 3.07
N GLN A 97 0.26 -1.94 3.03
CA GLN A 97 1.24 -2.26 2.01
C GLN A 97 0.61 -2.32 0.62
N ALA A 98 -0.57 -2.93 0.46
CA ALA A 98 -1.27 -2.98 -0.83
C ALA A 98 -1.58 -1.57 -1.36
N ILE A 99 -2.05 -0.66 -0.49
CA ILE A 99 -2.34 0.73 -0.85
C ILE A 99 -1.05 1.47 -1.23
N ALA A 100 0.01 1.34 -0.42
CA ALA A 100 1.30 1.96 -0.70
C ALA A 100 1.87 1.46 -2.04
N SER A 101 1.86 0.13 -2.26
CA SER A 101 2.38 -0.48 -3.46
C SER A 101 1.60 -0.08 -4.71
N ARG A 102 0.26 -0.03 -4.64
CA ARG A 102 -0.58 0.44 -5.74
C ARG A 102 -0.33 1.90 -6.08
N THR A 103 -0.19 2.73 -5.06
CA THR A 103 0.10 4.15 -5.24
C THR A 103 1.46 4.35 -5.91
N TYR A 104 2.50 3.62 -5.45
CA TYR A 104 3.82 3.65 -6.07
C TYR A 104 3.75 3.22 -7.53
N ALA A 105 3.12 2.07 -7.83
CA ALA A 105 2.97 1.56 -9.19
C ALA A 105 2.34 2.58 -10.13
N LEU A 106 1.22 3.18 -9.72
CA LEU A 106 0.51 4.19 -10.51
C LEU A 106 1.30 5.50 -10.66
N SER A 107 2.00 5.93 -9.62
CA SER A 107 2.89 7.10 -9.68
C SER A 107 4.01 6.89 -10.70
N ARG A 108 4.66 5.71 -10.70
CA ARG A 108 5.69 5.37 -11.68
C ARG A 108 5.13 5.28 -13.09
N ILE A 109 3.95 4.67 -13.28
CA ILE A 109 3.28 4.63 -14.59
C ILE A 109 2.98 6.04 -15.12
N SER A 110 2.53 6.95 -14.25
CA SER A 110 2.27 8.34 -14.61
C SER A 110 3.54 9.11 -14.97
N ASN A 111 4.63 8.89 -14.22
CA ASN A 111 5.89 9.63 -14.39
C ASN A 111 6.78 9.07 -15.51
N TYR A 112 6.60 7.79 -15.86
CA TYR A 112 7.42 7.07 -16.84
C TYR A 112 6.55 6.34 -17.88
N ALA A 113 5.54 7.03 -18.43
CA ALA A 113 4.58 6.45 -19.37
C ALA A 113 5.25 5.78 -20.59
N ASP A 114 6.37 6.33 -21.06
CA ASP A 114 7.17 5.80 -22.17
C ASP A 114 8.29 4.85 -21.74
N GLY A 115 8.39 4.54 -20.43
CA GLY A 115 9.42 3.68 -19.83
C GLY A 115 10.40 4.43 -18.93
N HIS A 116 10.99 3.70 -17.97
CA HIS A 116 11.98 4.25 -17.04
C HIS A 116 13.39 4.25 -17.67
N PRO A 117 14.28 5.23 -17.40
CA PRO A 117 15.64 5.25 -17.95
C PRO A 117 16.44 3.95 -17.80
N ASP A 118 16.30 3.26 -16.65
CA ASP A 118 17.00 2.00 -16.38
C ASP A 118 16.35 0.76 -17.03
N HIS A 119 15.11 0.88 -17.49
CA HIS A 119 14.36 -0.20 -18.15
C HIS A 119 13.31 0.41 -19.09
N GLY A 120 13.79 1.00 -20.18
CA GLY A 120 13.04 1.91 -21.07
C GLY A 120 11.84 1.33 -21.79
N GLU A 121 11.57 0.04 -21.64
CA GLU A 121 10.40 -0.62 -22.24
C GLU A 121 9.20 -0.72 -21.25
N ALA A 122 9.40 -0.37 -19.97
CA ALA A 122 8.35 -0.40 -18.96
C ALA A 122 8.53 0.66 -17.85
N PRO A 123 7.43 1.18 -17.27
CA PRO A 123 7.49 2.10 -16.13
C PRO A 123 7.96 1.44 -14.83
N LEU A 124 7.79 0.12 -14.71
CA LEU A 124 8.05 -0.66 -13.50
C LEU A 124 9.02 -1.80 -13.79
N CYS A 125 9.65 -2.34 -12.74
CA CYS A 125 10.47 -3.54 -12.83
C CYS A 125 10.31 -4.44 -11.60
N THR A 126 10.72 -5.70 -11.71
CA THR A 126 10.62 -6.71 -10.64
C THR A 126 11.82 -6.75 -9.70
N GLY A 127 12.80 -5.86 -9.89
CA GLY A 127 14.01 -5.78 -9.08
C GLY A 127 13.90 -4.79 -7.91
N ILE A 128 14.97 -4.70 -7.12
CA ILE A 128 15.07 -3.81 -5.94
C ILE A 128 14.96 -2.31 -6.26
N HIS A 129 15.08 -1.95 -7.54
CA HIS A 129 14.99 -0.57 -7.99
C HIS A 129 13.57 0.01 -7.86
N CYS A 130 12.55 -0.82 -8.11
CA CYS A 130 11.16 -0.40 -8.01
C CYS A 130 10.52 -0.94 -6.74
N GLN A 131 10.06 -2.19 -6.79
CA GLN A 131 9.44 -2.90 -5.68
C GLN A 131 9.78 -4.39 -5.86
N ALA A 132 9.98 -5.10 -4.76
CA ALA A 132 10.15 -6.55 -4.82
C ALA A 132 8.90 -7.18 -5.43
N TYR A 133 9.09 -8.09 -6.38
CA TYR A 133 7.99 -8.82 -7.02
C TYR A 133 8.39 -10.27 -7.28
N LEU A 134 7.55 -11.18 -6.80
CA LEU A 134 7.64 -12.60 -7.10
C LEU A 134 6.32 -13.07 -7.70
N THR A 135 6.38 -13.93 -8.71
CA THR A 135 5.20 -14.66 -9.18
C THR A 135 4.74 -15.64 -8.11
N LEU A 136 3.49 -16.11 -8.21
CA LEU A 136 2.99 -17.16 -7.33
C LEU A 136 3.86 -18.42 -7.37
N ASP A 137 4.32 -18.84 -8.55
CA ASP A 137 5.22 -19.98 -8.70
C ASP A 137 6.56 -19.77 -7.98
N GLU A 138 7.13 -18.56 -8.08
CA GLU A 138 8.37 -18.22 -7.38
C GLU A 138 8.17 -18.23 -5.86
N LEU A 139 7.06 -17.67 -5.36
CA LEU A 139 6.70 -17.69 -3.94
C LEU A 139 6.57 -19.12 -3.42
N ILE A 140 5.87 -20.00 -4.13
CA ILE A 140 5.72 -21.42 -3.77
C ILE A 140 7.08 -22.11 -3.75
N SER A 141 8.01 -21.75 -4.65
CA SER A 141 9.33 -22.36 -4.72
C SER A 141 10.25 -21.98 -3.55
N VAL A 142 10.07 -20.81 -2.95
CA VAL A 142 10.93 -20.30 -1.86
C VAL A 142 10.32 -20.48 -0.47
N HIS A 143 9.03 -20.82 -0.39
CA HIS A 143 8.31 -21.05 0.87
C HIS A 143 8.01 -22.54 1.12
N ALA A 144 7.47 -22.82 2.31
CA ALA A 144 7.01 -24.16 2.67
C ALA A 144 5.82 -24.60 1.81
N LYS A 145 5.62 -25.92 1.66
CA LYS A 145 4.58 -26.50 0.79
C LYS A 145 3.16 -26.03 1.11
N ASP A 146 2.87 -25.73 2.37
CA ASP A 146 1.57 -25.26 2.87
C ASP A 146 1.42 -23.74 2.82
N TRP A 147 2.46 -22.99 2.42
CA TRP A 147 2.46 -21.52 2.45
C TRP A 147 1.34 -20.92 1.60
N GLN A 148 1.16 -21.43 0.37
CA GLN A 148 0.13 -20.94 -0.53
C GLN A 148 -1.26 -21.10 0.08
N GLU A 149 -1.60 -22.31 0.54
CA GLU A 149 -2.90 -22.59 1.16
C GLU A 149 -3.13 -21.73 2.41
N LYS A 150 -2.08 -21.54 3.21
CA LYS A 150 -2.16 -20.84 4.49
C LYS A 150 -2.25 -19.32 4.35
N TYR A 151 -1.55 -18.73 3.39
CA TYR A 151 -1.30 -17.29 3.37
C TYR A 151 -1.76 -16.57 2.11
N TRP A 152 -1.82 -17.25 0.96
CA TRP A 152 -2.28 -16.61 -0.27
C TRP A 152 -3.68 -15.99 -0.14
N PRO A 153 -4.68 -16.66 0.47
CA PRO A 153 -6.02 -16.07 0.64
C PRO A 153 -6.02 -14.76 1.44
N LYS A 154 -5.11 -14.63 2.42
CA LYS A 154 -4.97 -13.43 3.24
C LYS A 154 -4.34 -12.27 2.47
N ILE A 155 -3.40 -12.57 1.57
CA ILE A 155 -2.80 -11.58 0.67
C ILE A 155 -3.85 -11.11 -0.34
N GLU A 156 -4.61 -12.05 -0.92
CA GLU A 156 -5.71 -11.71 -1.83
C GLU A 156 -6.78 -10.86 -1.14
N GLU A 157 -7.15 -11.20 0.10
CA GLU A 157 -8.08 -10.39 0.90
C GLU A 157 -7.54 -8.97 1.10
N ALA A 158 -6.26 -8.81 1.46
CA ALA A 158 -5.65 -7.51 1.69
C ALA A 158 -5.67 -6.62 0.43
N VAL A 159 -5.31 -7.20 -0.72
CA VAL A 159 -5.27 -6.48 -2.00
C VAL A 159 -6.68 -6.14 -2.48
N GLU A 160 -7.61 -7.11 -2.48
CA GLU A 160 -8.94 -6.91 -3.04
C GLU A 160 -9.81 -6.01 -2.15
N SER A 161 -9.72 -6.13 -0.82
CA SER A 161 -10.44 -5.24 0.09
C SER A 161 -9.96 -3.78 0.05
N THR A 162 -8.79 -3.53 -0.52
CA THR A 162 -8.22 -2.19 -0.76
C THR A 162 -8.15 -1.84 -2.24
N ARG A 163 -8.86 -2.57 -3.11
CA ARG A 163 -8.85 -2.37 -4.56
C ARG A 163 -9.11 -0.90 -4.91
N GLY A 164 -8.25 -0.34 -5.76
CA GLY A 164 -8.34 1.05 -6.20
C GLY A 164 -8.05 2.12 -5.14
N GLN A 165 -7.76 1.75 -3.88
CA GLN A 165 -7.33 2.71 -2.87
C GLN A 165 -5.86 3.09 -3.09
N VAL A 166 -5.60 4.39 -3.03
CA VAL A 166 -4.30 5.02 -3.27
C VAL A 166 -4.09 6.23 -2.36
N LEU A 167 -2.85 6.69 -2.20
CA LEU A 167 -2.49 7.83 -1.37
C LEU A 167 -2.30 9.10 -2.21
N TYR A 168 -2.98 10.17 -1.81
CA TYR A 168 -2.87 11.51 -2.41
C TYR A 168 -2.26 12.51 -1.43
N TYR A 169 -1.47 13.44 -1.97
CA TYR A 169 -1.02 14.64 -1.26
C TYR A 169 -1.23 15.87 -2.15
N LYS A 170 -1.92 16.89 -1.63
CA LYS A 170 -2.27 18.11 -2.38
C LYS A 170 -2.98 17.85 -3.73
N GLY A 171 -3.73 16.74 -3.83
CA GLY A 171 -4.48 16.37 -5.04
C GLY A 171 -3.68 15.55 -6.05
N GLU A 172 -2.40 15.25 -5.78
CA GLU A 172 -1.55 14.45 -6.64
C GLU A 172 -1.25 13.08 -6.01
N LEU A 173 -1.08 12.04 -6.84
CA LEU A 173 -0.61 10.74 -6.39
C LEU A 173 0.75 10.90 -5.71
N THR A 174 0.90 10.29 -4.54
CA THR A 174 2.19 10.28 -3.85
C THR A 174 3.14 9.23 -4.45
N GLU A 175 4.43 9.34 -4.16
CA GLU A 175 5.41 8.26 -4.35
C GLU A 175 5.78 7.71 -2.96
N PRO A 176 5.00 6.75 -2.42
CA PRO A 176 5.21 6.29 -1.05
C PRO A 176 6.42 5.35 -0.99
N LEU A 177 7.54 5.86 -0.47
CA LEU A 177 8.70 5.06 -0.14
C LEU A 177 8.46 4.31 1.19
N TYR A 178 8.81 3.02 1.24
CA TYR A 178 8.67 2.17 2.42
C TYR A 178 9.91 1.26 2.57
N HIS A 179 10.09 0.65 3.76
CA HIS A 179 11.20 -0.23 4.12
C HIS A 179 10.80 -1.21 5.23
#